data_AF-A0A437JB41-F1
#
_entry.id   AF-A0A437JB41-F1
#
_cell.length_a   1.000
_cell.length_b   1.000
_cell.length_c   1.000
_cell.angle_alpha   90.00
_cell.angle_beta   90.00
_cell.angle_gamma   90.00
#
_symmetry.space_group_name_H-M   'P 1'
#
loop_
_entity.id
_entity.type
_entity.pdbx_description
1 polymer ?
#
loop_
_entity_poly.entity_id
_entity_poly.type
_entity_poly.pdbx_seq_one_letter_code
_entity_poly.pdbx_strand_id
1 'polypeptide(L)'
;MPWGGAYLVIEENPPADDRPVTGTAGIADDVSDDSIGGRLSRLVDSARSYADAELDRQKVRAGLVAVAIRQVAILIGMAAMLTFATTLALMVGLILALQDVVGGPGVATVIVIVGALLIAVGLILVAKAKIVALKEALKP
;
A
#
# COMPACT_ATOMS: atom_id res chain seq x y z
N MET A 1 39.19 -66.63 5.35
CA MET A 1 39.94 -67.18 4.19
C MET A 1 39.06 -68.26 3.55
N PRO A 2 39.03 -68.47 2.22
CA PRO A 2 39.69 -67.66 1.18
C PRO A 2 39.12 -67.71 -0.29
N TRP A 3 39.73 -66.90 -1.17
CA TRP A 3 39.83 -66.97 -2.66
C TRP A 3 38.52 -66.88 -3.50
N GLY A 4 38.45 -66.20 -4.64
CA GLY A 4 39.44 -65.54 -5.48
C GLY A 4 38.81 -65.26 -6.86
N GLY A 5 39.14 -64.10 -7.43
CA GLY A 5 38.86 -63.74 -8.82
C GLY A 5 39.73 -62.52 -9.13
N ALA A 6 40.95 -62.72 -9.63
CA ALA A 6 41.27 -62.89 -11.04
C ALA A 6 40.99 -61.59 -11.82
N TYR A 7 42.09 -60.86 -11.95
CA TYR A 7 42.37 -59.64 -12.70
C TYR A 7 41.70 -59.55 -14.08
N LEU A 8 41.09 -58.40 -14.35
CA LEU A 8 41.20 -57.72 -15.64
C LEU A 8 41.54 -56.26 -15.35
N VAL A 9 42.84 -55.97 -15.36
CA VAL A 9 43.33 -54.61 -15.58
C VAL A 9 43.01 -54.33 -17.05
N ILE A 10 41.89 -53.65 -17.30
CA ILE A 10 41.68 -52.97 -18.57
C ILE A 10 42.55 -51.72 -18.48
N GLU A 11 43.70 -51.78 -19.13
CA GLU A 11 44.50 -50.60 -19.45
C GLU A 11 43.73 -49.81 -20.52
N GLU A 12 42.72 -49.07 -20.08
CA GLU A 12 42.02 -48.14 -20.96
C GLU A 12 42.84 -46.85 -21.01
N ASN A 13 43.39 -46.61 -22.20
CA ASN A 13 44.04 -45.39 -22.69
C ASN A 13 43.55 -44.14 -21.94
N PRO A 14 44.43 -43.33 -21.33
CA PRO A 14 44.00 -42.06 -20.75
C PRO A 14 43.26 -41.28 -21.85
N PRO A 15 42.12 -40.64 -21.55
CA PRO A 15 41.42 -39.83 -22.54
C PRO A 15 42.44 -38.87 -23.13
N ALA A 16 42.56 -38.85 -24.46
CA ALA A 16 43.32 -37.82 -25.14
C ALA A 16 42.88 -36.49 -24.53
N ASP A 17 43.85 -35.75 -23.99
CA ASP A 17 43.59 -34.50 -23.31
C ASP A 17 43.05 -33.52 -24.34
N ASP A 18 41.73 -33.52 -24.51
CA ASP A 18 40.99 -32.65 -25.42
C ASP A 18 40.81 -31.26 -24.82
N ARG A 19 41.66 -30.89 -23.83
CA ARG A 19 41.77 -29.53 -23.38
C ARG A 19 42.21 -28.69 -24.58
N PRO A 20 41.43 -27.68 -24.97
CA PRO A 20 41.87 -26.76 -26.02
C PRO A 20 43.16 -26.09 -25.55
N VAL A 21 44.29 -26.53 -26.12
CA VAL A 21 45.56 -25.82 -26.06
C VAL A 21 45.31 -24.41 -26.59
N THR A 22 45.35 -23.45 -25.68
CA THR A 22 44.99 -22.07 -25.97
C THR A 22 46.01 -21.47 -26.94
N GLY A 23 45.59 -21.36 -28.20
CA GLY A 23 46.33 -20.67 -29.25
C GLY A 23 45.37 -19.82 -30.08
N THR A 24 45.16 -18.57 -29.63
CA THR A 24 45.03 -17.38 -30.50
C THR A 24 44.27 -17.57 -31.82
N ALA A 25 42.97 -17.84 -31.75
CA ALA A 25 42.05 -17.67 -32.89
C ALA A 25 40.65 -17.36 -32.37
N GLY A 26 40.33 -16.06 -32.29
CA GLY A 26 39.05 -15.57 -31.78
C GLY A 26 39.05 -14.13 -31.25
N ILE A 27 40.11 -13.34 -31.47
CA ILE A 27 40.07 -11.87 -31.26
C ILE A 27 39.32 -11.21 -32.43
N ALA A 28 38.06 -11.62 -32.64
CA ALA A 28 37.18 -11.00 -33.63
C ALA A 28 35.77 -10.71 -33.09
N ASP A 29 35.36 -11.25 -31.94
CA ASP A 29 34.11 -10.85 -31.26
C ASP A 29 34.33 -10.22 -29.86
N ASP A 30 35.54 -10.29 -29.30
CA ASP A 30 35.84 -9.86 -27.92
C ASP A 30 36.20 -8.37 -27.79
N VAL A 31 36.40 -7.64 -28.89
CA VAL A 31 36.84 -6.24 -28.83
C VAL A 31 35.65 -5.27 -28.62
N SER A 32 34.43 -5.71 -28.94
CA SER A 32 33.21 -4.92 -28.70
C SER A 32 32.71 -5.05 -27.26
N ASP A 33 32.95 -6.19 -26.62
CA ASP A 33 32.50 -6.50 -25.26
C ASP A 33 33.40 -5.88 -24.16
N ASP A 34 34.70 -5.72 -24.43
CA ASP A 34 35.64 -4.99 -23.57
C ASP A 34 35.72 -3.48 -23.90
N SER A 35 35.02 -3.04 -24.96
CA SER A 35 34.89 -1.62 -25.26
C SER A 35 34.16 -0.90 -24.13
N ILE A 36 34.61 0.31 -23.81
CA ILE A 36 33.97 1.17 -22.78
C ILE A 36 32.47 1.35 -23.07
N GLY A 37 32.07 1.30 -24.35
CA GLY A 37 30.67 1.30 -24.77
C GLY A 37 29.88 0.08 -24.29
N GLY A 38 30.45 -1.12 -24.42
CA GLY A 38 29.85 -2.37 -23.93
C GLY A 38 29.66 -2.37 -22.41
N ARG A 39 30.64 -1.84 -21.67
CA ARG A 39 30.56 -1.70 -20.20
C ARG A 39 29.51 -0.67 -19.76
N LEU A 40 29.40 0.47 -20.47
CA LEU A 40 28.39 1.47 -20.20
C LEU A 40 26.97 0.95 -20.50
N SER A 41 26.80 0.20 -21.59
CA SER A 41 25.53 -0.46 -21.92
C SER A 41 25.09 -1.39 -20.79
N ARG A 42 26.01 -2.22 -20.25
CA ARG A 42 25.72 -3.13 -19.14
C ARG A 42 25.39 -2.40 -17.84
N LEU A 43 26.03 -1.26 -17.57
CA LEU A 43 25.68 -0.41 -16.41
C LEU A 43 24.29 0.23 -16.56
N VAL A 44 23.95 0.70 -17.77
CA VAL A 44 22.63 1.28 -18.08
C VAL A 44 21.54 0.22 -17.92
N ASP A 45 21.75 -0.98 -18.46
CA ASP A 45 20.81 -2.10 -18.31
C ASP A 45 20.67 -2.53 -16.84
N SER A 46 21.78 -2.56 -16.09
CA SER A 46 21.75 -2.89 -14.66
C SER A 46 21.02 -1.80 -13.84
N ALA A 47 21.21 -0.53 -14.17
CA ALA A 47 20.52 0.59 -13.51
C ALA A 47 19.01 0.60 -13.82
N ARG A 48 18.63 0.26 -15.06
CA ARG A 48 17.23 0.12 -15.47
C ARG A 48 16.54 -1.04 -14.76
N SER A 49 17.18 -2.21 -14.73
CA SER A 49 16.69 -3.38 -14.01
C SER A 49 16.51 -3.11 -12.51
N TYR A 50 17.43 -2.35 -11.90
CA TYR A 50 17.32 -1.91 -10.51
C TYR A 50 16.17 -0.91 -10.29
N ALA A 51 15.96 0.03 -11.21
CA ALA A 51 14.86 0.97 -11.16
C ALA A 51 13.49 0.26 -11.27
N ASP A 52 13.37 -0.70 -12.18
CA ASP A 52 12.16 -1.51 -12.35
C ASP A 52 11.85 -2.34 -11.09
N ALA A 53 12.88 -2.87 -10.41
CA ALA A 53 12.72 -3.61 -9.15
C ALA A 53 12.21 -2.74 -7.98
N GLU A 54 12.62 -1.48 -7.89
CA GLU A 54 12.15 -0.57 -6.83
C GLU A 54 10.73 -0.06 -7.13
N LEU A 55 10.40 0.15 -8.41
CA LEU A 55 9.02 0.46 -8.84
C LEU A 55 8.06 -0.67 -8.49
N ASP A 56 8.46 -1.93 -8.70
CA ASP A 56 7.65 -3.09 -8.34
C ASP A 56 7.44 -3.20 -6.82
N ARG A 57 8.45 -2.85 -6.00
CA ARG A 57 8.29 -2.75 -4.54
C ARG A 57 7.28 -1.68 -4.14
N GLN A 58 7.36 -0.50 -4.76
CA GLN A 58 6.43 0.58 -4.47
C GLN A 58 5.01 0.23 -4.91
N LYS A 59 4.84 -0.50 -6.01
CA LYS A 59 3.56 -0.98 -6.51
C LYS A 59 2.88 -1.95 -5.53
N VAL A 60 3.64 -2.87 -4.93
CA VAL A 60 3.11 -3.79 -3.89
C VAL A 60 2.71 -3.03 -2.63
N ARG A 61 3.54 -2.08 -2.17
CA ARG A 61 3.20 -1.23 -1.01
C ARG A 61 1.96 -0.36 -1.27
N ALA A 62 1.85 0.22 -2.47
CA ALA A 62 0.68 0.97 -2.88
C ALA A 62 -0.59 0.11 -2.92
N GLY A 63 -0.49 -1.14 -3.38
CA GLY A 63 -1.61 -2.10 -3.35
C GLY A 63 -2.09 -2.43 -1.94
N LEU A 64 -1.17 -2.66 -1.00
CA LEU A 64 -1.51 -2.90 0.41
C LEU A 64 -2.22 -1.70 1.05
N VAL A 65 -1.70 -0.49 0.83
CA VAL A 65 -2.31 0.76 1.32
C VAL A 65 -3.69 0.97 0.67
N ALA A 66 -3.86 0.69 -0.62
CA ALA A 66 -5.14 0.84 -1.31
C ALA A 66 -6.22 -0.09 -0.73
N VAL A 67 -5.88 -1.35 -0.42
CA VAL A 67 -6.81 -2.28 0.23
C VAL A 67 -7.21 -1.79 1.63
N ALA A 68 -6.24 -1.32 2.41
CA ALA A 68 -6.51 -0.75 3.74
C ALA A 68 -7.42 0.49 3.66
N ILE A 69 -7.13 1.42 2.74
CA ILE A 69 -7.96 2.62 2.50
C ILE A 69 -9.38 2.21 2.12
N ARG A 70 -9.57 1.21 1.25
CA ARG A 70 -10.90 0.74 0.86
C ARG A 70 -11.69 0.20 2.06
N GLN A 71 -11.07 -0.60 2.92
CA GLN A 71 -11.71 -1.12 4.12
C GLN A 71 -12.10 0.00 5.09
N VAL A 72 -11.18 0.94 5.34
CA VAL A 72 -11.43 2.11 6.18
C VAL A 72 -12.55 2.97 5.59
N ALA A 73 -12.56 3.21 4.28
CA ALA A 73 -13.60 3.99 3.61
C ALA A 73 -14.99 3.35 3.76
N ILE A 74 -15.10 2.02 3.65
CA ILE A 74 -16.37 1.31 3.87
C ILE A 74 -16.83 1.47 5.31
N LEU A 75 -15.92 1.27 6.28
CA LEU A 75 -16.25 1.40 7.71
C LEU A 75 -16.67 2.83 8.07
N ILE A 76 -15.93 3.84 7.59
CA ILE A 76 -16.29 5.25 7.77
C ILE A 76 -17.63 5.55 7.11
N GLY A 77 -17.88 5.04 5.90
CA GLY A 77 -19.16 5.19 5.21
C GLY A 77 -20.32 4.61 6.00
N MET A 78 -20.18 3.38 6.51
CA MET A 78 -21.18 2.75 7.37
C MET A 78 -21.40 3.52 8.66
N ALA A 79 -20.33 3.95 9.33
CA ALA A 79 -20.42 4.74 10.56
C ALA A 79 -21.11 6.09 10.33
N ALA A 80 -20.79 6.77 9.23
CA ALA A 80 -21.42 8.03 8.85
C ALA A 80 -22.91 7.84 8.57
N MET A 81 -23.28 6.81 7.80
CA MET A 81 -24.68 6.48 7.50
C MET A 81 -25.46 6.14 8.78
N LEU A 82 -24.85 5.35 9.67
CA LEU A 82 -25.47 4.97 10.94
C LEU A 82 -25.64 6.19 11.85
N THR A 83 -24.62 7.04 11.95
CA THR A 83 -24.69 8.30 12.73
C THR A 83 -25.79 9.21 12.21
N PHE A 84 -25.94 9.33 10.88
CA PHE A 84 -27.01 10.09 10.26
C PHE A 84 -28.39 9.52 10.59
N ALA A 85 -28.57 8.20 10.41
CA ALA A 85 -29.81 7.52 10.74
C ALA A 85 -30.18 7.65 12.24
N THR A 86 -29.20 7.49 13.13
CA THR A 86 -29.38 7.68 14.58
C THR A 86 -29.78 9.11 14.91
N THR A 87 -29.19 10.10 14.26
CA THR A 87 -29.55 11.51 14.48
C THR A 87 -31.01 11.78 14.11
N LEU A 88 -31.48 11.25 12.98
CA LEU A 88 -32.90 11.36 12.59
C LEU A 88 -33.82 10.58 13.54
N ALA A 89 -33.44 9.37 13.95
CA ALA A 89 -34.20 8.58 14.90
C ALA A 89 -34.31 9.29 16.27
N LEU A 90 -33.23 9.93 16.73
CA LEU A 90 -33.20 10.72 17.95
C LEU A 90 -34.11 11.94 17.85
N MET A 91 -34.13 12.64 16.72
CA MET A 91 -35.08 13.73 16.46
C MET A 91 -36.53 13.24 16.59
N VAL A 92 -36.89 12.14 15.92
CA VAL A 92 -38.25 11.58 15.96
C VAL A 92 -38.62 11.13 17.37
N GLY A 93 -37.74 10.41 18.07
CA GLY A 93 -37.98 9.98 19.44
C GLY A 93 -38.16 11.14 20.41
N LEU A 94 -37.37 12.22 20.27
CA LEU A 94 -37.49 13.41 21.10
C LEU A 94 -38.80 14.16 20.86
N ILE A 95 -39.24 14.26 19.61
CA ILE A 95 -40.54 14.85 19.25
C ILE A 95 -41.68 14.09 19.91
N LEU A 96 -41.67 12.74 19.80
CA LEU A 96 -42.72 11.91 20.40
C LEU A 96 -42.71 12.00 21.93
N ALA A 97 -41.53 12.04 22.56
CA ALA A 97 -41.42 12.22 24.01
C ALA A 97 -41.92 13.59 24.49
N LEU A 98 -41.67 14.66 23.73
CA LEU A 98 -42.14 16.01 24.07
C LEU A 98 -43.63 16.23 23.78
N GLN A 99 -44.23 15.42 22.90
CA GLN A 99 -45.62 15.56 22.48
C GLN A 99 -46.57 15.58 23.69
N ASP A 100 -46.35 14.68 24.65
CA ASP A 100 -47.22 14.54 25.83
C ASP A 100 -47.07 15.71 26.81
N VAL A 101 -45.92 16.36 26.83
CA VAL A 101 -45.61 17.46 27.77
C VAL A 101 -46.10 18.81 27.24
N VAL A 102 -45.92 19.06 25.94
CA VAL A 102 -46.12 20.39 25.34
C VAL A 102 -47.53 20.55 24.73
N GLY A 103 -48.36 19.49 24.77
CA GLY A 103 -49.77 19.57 24.38
C GLY A 103 -50.02 19.46 22.87
N GLY A 104 -49.06 18.95 22.09
CA GLY A 104 -49.28 18.62 20.69
C GLY A 104 -48.00 18.46 19.84
N PRO A 105 -48.08 17.73 18.70
CA PRO A 105 -46.93 17.41 17.86
C PRO A 105 -46.28 18.63 17.21
N GLY A 106 -47.08 19.65 16.85
CA GLY A 106 -46.58 20.83 16.14
C GLY A 106 -45.65 21.70 16.98
N VAL A 107 -45.92 21.85 18.28
CA VAL A 107 -45.05 22.64 19.16
C VAL A 107 -43.79 21.86 19.52
N ALA A 108 -43.91 20.55 19.71
CA ALA A 108 -42.77 19.67 19.96
C ALA A 108 -41.76 19.69 18.81
N THR A 109 -42.20 19.64 17.55
CA THR A 109 -41.28 19.71 16.39
C THR A 109 -40.52 21.03 16.32
N VAL A 110 -41.20 22.16 16.54
CA VAL A 110 -40.56 23.48 16.53
C VAL A 110 -39.48 23.59 17.61
N ILE A 111 -39.80 23.15 18.83
CA ILE A 111 -38.84 23.16 19.94
C ILE A 111 -37.61 22.31 19.60
N VAL A 112 -37.82 21.10 19.09
CA VAL A 112 -36.72 20.18 18.75
C VAL A 112 -35.86 20.74 17.62
N ILE A 113 -36.46 21.32 16.58
CA ILE A 113 -35.72 21.92 15.45
C ILE A 113 -34.87 23.10 15.94
N VAL A 114 -35.45 24.03 16.71
CA VAL A 114 -34.72 25.19 17.23
C VAL A 114 -33.60 24.74 18.17
N GLY A 115 -33.87 23.78 19.07
CA GLY A 115 -32.86 23.21 19.95
C GLY A 115 -31.70 22.56 19.20
N ALA A 116 -32.01 21.73 18.19
CA ALA A 116 -31.00 21.09 17.34
C ALA A 116 -30.15 22.12 16.58
N LEU A 117 -30.78 23.19 16.06
CA LEU A 117 -30.09 24.25 15.35
C LEU A 117 -29.11 25.01 16.27
N LEU A 118 -29.53 25.31 17.50
CA LEU A 118 -28.67 25.96 18.50
C LEU A 118 -27.45 25.10 18.84
N ILE A 119 -27.66 23.79 19.04
CA ILE A 119 -26.56 22.84 19.28
C ILE A 119 -25.61 22.79 18.08
N ALA A 120 -26.14 22.71 16.86
CA ALA A 120 -25.34 22.67 15.64
C ALA A 120 -24.48 23.94 15.49
N VAL A 121 -25.07 25.13 15.71
CA VAL A 121 -24.32 26.39 15.71
C VAL A 121 -23.24 26.39 16.78
N GLY A 122 -23.55 25.93 18.00
CA GLY A 122 -22.57 25.80 19.08
C GLY A 122 -21.38 24.92 18.71
N LEU A 123 -21.63 23.75 18.12
CA LEU A 123 -20.59 22.83 17.65
C LEU A 123 -19.72 23.46 16.55
N ILE A 124 -20.33 24.16 15.59
CA ILE A 124 -19.61 24.87 14.53
C ILE A 124 -18.68 25.94 15.12
N LEU A 125 -19.15 26.71 16.12
CA LEU A 125 -18.35 27.74 16.76
C LEU A 125 -17.16 27.14 17.52
N VAL A 126 -17.35 26.04 18.25
CA VAL A 126 -16.27 25.33 18.94
C VAL A 126 -15.25 24.77 17.94
N ALA A 127 -15.72 24.17 16.84
CA ALA A 127 -14.84 23.67 15.78
C ALA A 127 -14.02 24.80 15.15
N LYS A 128 -14.63 25.96 14.86
CA LYS A 128 -13.92 27.14 14.35
C LYS A 128 -12.87 27.63 15.34
N ALA A 129 -13.19 27.71 16.62
CA ALA A 129 -12.24 28.12 17.66
C ALA A 129 -11.02 27.19 17.71
N LYS A 130 -11.23 25.88 17.61
CA LYS A 130 -10.17 24.87 17.56
C LYS A 130 -9.27 25.02 16.33
N ILE A 131 -9.85 25.24 15.15
CA ILE A 131 -9.10 25.45 13.91
C ILE A 131 -8.27 26.74 13.97
N VAL A 132 -8.82 27.83 14.51
CA VAL A 132 -8.09 29.09 14.68
C VAL A 132 -6.92 28.91 15.65
N ALA A 133 -7.14 28.25 16.80
CA ALA A 133 -6.07 27.98 17.75
C ALA A 133 -4.93 27.15 17.15
N LEU A 134 -5.24 26.16 16.31
CA LEU A 134 -4.23 25.37 15.58
C LEU A 134 -3.46 26.22 14.57
N LYS A 135 -4.13 27.15 13.87
CA LYS A 135 -3.47 28.04 12.90
C LYS A 135 -2.49 29.00 13.58
N GLU A 136 -2.87 29.57 14.72
CA GLU A 136 -1.99 30.46 15.48
C GLU A 136 -0.78 29.70 16.03
N ALA A 137 -0.96 28.46 16.48
CA ALA A 137 0.15 27.62 16.98
C ALA A 137 1.14 27.18 15.88
N LEU A 138 0.70 27.12 14.61
CA LEU A 138 1.52 26.74 13.46
C LEU A 138 2.21 27.94 12.78
N LYS A 139 1.94 29.17 13.21
CA LYS A 139 2.57 30.36 12.62
C LYS A 139 4.05 30.42 13.06
N PRO A 140 5.01 30.46 12.12
CA PRO A 140 6.45 30.47 12.43
C PRO A 140 6.91 31.78 13.07
#